data_AF-A0A1C0VJT0-F1
#
_entry.id   AF-A0A1C0VJT0-F1
#
_cell.length_a   1.000
_cell.length_b   1.000
_cell.length_c   1.000
_cell.angle_alpha   90.00
_cell.angle_beta   90.00
_cell.angle_gamma   90.00
#
_symmetry.space_group_name_H-M   'P 1'
#
loop_
_entity.id
_entity.type
_entity.pdbx_description
1 polymer ?
#
loop_
_entity_poly.entity_id
_entity_poly.type
_entity_poly.pdbx_seq_one_letter_code
_entity_poly.pdbx_strand_id
1 'polypeptide(L)'
;MDREKVWQSLNSDLSRLIIGFVLTTLVGGLLTQWYQDQNWRRQSQFEYEKRQLDEAQKFMERLSTSVSLHLWNLRELELLLSGATPVNPEELEKVWTAFKEGRNKWYMDLPLHQSKANLLLAPGMKELLRTGNETQDPNLQNPKSLAGFFAIAERSTLRVTNCVRSKTCQPTAGDIAQMKTSIDRLETAATRYLEYASNLIYRKSIDLQPLTFE
;
A
#
# COMPACT_ATOMS: atom_id res chain seq x y z
N MET A 1 -69.24 -27.83 13.20
CA MET A 1 -68.90 -26.61 13.96
C MET A 1 -69.47 -25.45 13.19
N ASP A 2 -70.58 -24.85 13.68
CA ASP A 2 -71.33 -23.82 12.96
C ASP A 2 -70.45 -22.62 12.64
N ARG A 3 -70.29 -22.30 11.36
CA ARG A 3 -69.51 -21.13 10.89
C ARG A 3 -69.98 -19.84 11.57
N GLU A 4 -71.26 -19.70 11.88
CA GLU A 4 -71.82 -18.52 12.55
C GLU A 4 -71.35 -18.36 14.01
N LYS A 5 -71.22 -19.46 14.77
CA LYS A 5 -70.73 -19.41 16.16
C LYS A 5 -69.24 -19.07 16.21
N VAL A 6 -68.46 -19.55 15.23
CA VAL A 6 -67.04 -19.19 15.06
C VAL A 6 -66.91 -17.70 14.73
N TRP A 7 -67.76 -17.17 13.84
CA TRP A 7 -67.78 -15.75 13.50
C TRP A 7 -68.21 -14.85 14.65
N GLN A 8 -69.23 -15.21 15.45
CA GLN A 8 -69.63 -14.43 16.63
C GLN A 8 -68.56 -14.45 17.74
N SER A 9 -67.89 -15.58 17.94
CA SER A 9 -66.76 -15.72 18.88
C SER A 9 -65.56 -14.85 18.49
N LEU A 10 -65.20 -14.84 17.19
CA LEU A 10 -64.14 -14.02 16.59
C LEU A 10 -64.49 -12.52 16.51
N ASN A 11 -65.77 -12.15 16.71
CA ASN A 11 -66.22 -10.77 16.70
C ASN A 11 -66.38 -10.18 18.11
N SER A 12 -66.00 -10.92 19.15
CA SER A 12 -65.97 -10.44 20.53
C SER A 12 -64.79 -9.49 20.77
N ASP A 13 -64.96 -8.48 21.62
CA ASP A 13 -63.91 -7.49 21.92
C ASP A 13 -62.62 -8.14 22.42
N LEU A 14 -62.72 -9.23 23.19
CA LEU A 14 -61.57 -9.99 23.67
C LEU A 14 -60.79 -10.67 22.53
N SER A 15 -61.48 -11.30 21.58
CA SER A 15 -60.84 -11.99 20.45
C SER A 15 -60.11 -11.02 19.52
N ARG A 16 -60.67 -9.83 19.28
CA ARG A 16 -60.01 -8.75 18.51
C ARG A 16 -58.74 -8.27 19.21
N LEU A 17 -58.76 -8.15 20.53
CA LEU A 17 -57.60 -7.75 21.33
C LEU A 17 -56.48 -8.79 21.25
N ILE A 18 -56.80 -10.08 21.39
CA ILE A 18 -55.83 -11.18 21.27
C ILE A 18 -55.22 -11.20 19.86
N ILE A 19 -56.04 -11.09 18.80
CA ILE A 19 -55.55 -11.07 17.42
C ILE A 19 -54.65 -9.85 17.18
N GLY A 20 -55.04 -8.67 17.66
CA GLY A 20 -54.23 -7.46 17.56
C GLY A 20 -52.88 -7.61 18.28
N PHE A 21 -52.86 -8.23 19.46
CA PHE A 21 -51.63 -8.50 20.21
C PHE A 21 -50.71 -9.47 19.47
N VAL A 22 -51.26 -10.58 18.95
CA VAL A 22 -50.48 -11.56 18.17
C VAL A 22 -49.91 -10.92 16.91
N LEU A 23 -50.71 -10.17 16.14
CA LEU A 23 -50.25 -9.49 14.94
C LEU A 23 -49.17 -8.44 15.26
N THR A 24 -49.35 -7.65 16.31
CA THR A 24 -48.36 -6.65 16.73
C THR A 24 -47.06 -7.32 17.18
N THR A 25 -47.13 -8.46 17.87
CA THR A 25 -45.96 -9.23 18.29
C THR A 25 -45.22 -9.82 17.10
N LEU A 26 -45.93 -10.38 16.12
CA LEU A 26 -45.34 -10.91 14.89
C LEU A 26 -44.70 -9.80 14.05
N VAL A 27 -45.39 -8.68 13.86
CA VAL A 27 -44.87 -7.52 13.12
C VAL A 27 -43.66 -6.92 13.85
N GLY A 28 -43.73 -6.76 15.17
CA GLY A 28 -42.63 -6.28 15.99
C GLY A 28 -41.41 -7.21 15.93
N GLY A 29 -41.62 -8.53 15.96
CA GLY A 29 -40.57 -9.53 15.79
C GLY A 29 -39.90 -9.46 14.42
N LEU A 30 -40.68 -9.37 13.35
CA LEU A 30 -40.15 -9.24 11.98
C LEU A 30 -39.38 -7.93 11.77
N LEU A 31 -39.90 -6.81 12.28
CA LEU A 31 -39.21 -5.53 12.24
C LEU A 31 -37.90 -5.59 13.03
N THR A 32 -37.94 -6.14 14.24
CA THR A 32 -36.75 -6.29 15.08
C THR A 32 -35.69 -7.14 14.39
N GLN A 33 -36.08 -8.28 13.81
CA GLN A 33 -35.16 -9.13 13.06
C GLN A 33 -34.57 -8.40 11.86
N TRP A 34 -35.38 -7.68 11.10
CA TRP A 34 -34.91 -6.89 9.96
C TRP A 34 -33.90 -5.81 10.37
N TYR A 35 -34.17 -5.07 11.46
CA TYR A 35 -33.22 -4.09 12.00
C TYR A 35 -31.93 -4.75 12.51
N GLN A 36 -32.03 -5.89 13.19
CA GLN A 36 -30.86 -6.64 13.65
C GLN A 36 -30.00 -7.14 12.49
N ASP A 37 -30.62 -7.67 11.43
CA ASP A 37 -29.91 -8.13 10.24
C ASP A 37 -29.22 -6.97 9.49
N GLN A 38 -29.89 -5.81 9.38
CA GLN A 38 -29.27 -4.62 8.80
C GLN A 38 -28.10 -4.11 9.63
N ASN A 39 -28.26 -4.02 10.95
CA ASN A 39 -27.19 -3.59 11.85
C ASN A 39 -26.01 -4.56 11.83
N TRP A 40 -26.27 -5.87 11.81
CA TRP A 40 -25.22 -6.89 11.70
C TRP A 40 -24.42 -6.75 10.40
N ARG A 41 -25.10 -6.55 9.26
CA ARG A 41 -24.44 -6.37 7.96
C ARG A 41 -23.58 -5.11 7.95
N ARG A 42 -24.11 -3.99 8.46
CA ARG A 42 -23.38 -2.72 8.58
C ARG A 42 -22.14 -2.85 9.47
N GLN A 43 -22.31 -3.42 10.67
CA GLN A 43 -21.20 -3.65 11.61
C GLN A 43 -20.13 -4.56 11.01
N SER A 44 -20.54 -5.65 10.36
CA SER A 44 -19.61 -6.58 9.71
C SER A 44 -18.84 -5.91 8.58
N GLN A 45 -19.51 -5.08 7.77
CA GLN A 45 -18.86 -4.31 6.71
C GLN A 45 -17.88 -3.29 7.27
N PHE A 46 -18.28 -2.53 8.29
CA PHE A 46 -17.42 -1.58 8.97
C PHE A 46 -16.16 -2.25 9.55
N GLU A 47 -16.32 -3.38 10.25
CA GLU A 47 -15.18 -4.11 10.81
C GLU A 47 -14.24 -4.65 9.72
N TYR A 48 -14.79 -5.12 8.61
CA TYR A 48 -13.99 -5.57 7.47
C TYR A 48 -13.19 -4.42 6.85
N GLU A 49 -13.84 -3.29 6.56
CA GLU A 49 -13.18 -2.13 5.97
C GLU A 49 -12.15 -1.50 6.92
N LYS A 50 -12.43 -1.47 8.22
CA LYS A 50 -11.49 -1.03 9.25
C LYS A 50 -10.23 -1.90 9.27
N ARG A 51 -10.37 -3.23 9.23
CA ARG A 51 -9.22 -4.13 9.16
C ARG A 51 -8.40 -3.92 7.89
N GLN A 52 -9.07 -3.74 6.75
CA GLN A 52 -8.39 -3.44 5.48
C GLN A 52 -7.62 -2.11 5.54
N LEU A 53 -8.18 -1.09 6.18
CA LEU A 53 -7.51 0.20 6.39
C LEU A 53 -6.27 0.06 7.28
N ASP A 54 -6.40 -0.64 8.41
CA ASP A 54 -5.27 -0.92 9.32
C ASP A 54 -4.14 -1.70 8.61
N GLU A 55 -4.51 -2.68 7.79
CA GLU A 55 -3.55 -3.44 6.97
C GLU A 55 -2.87 -2.56 5.91
N ALA A 56 -3.63 -1.68 5.26
CA ALA A 56 -3.11 -0.73 4.28
C ALA A 56 -2.11 0.25 4.92
N GLN A 57 -2.41 0.78 6.11
CA GLN A 57 -1.51 1.67 6.86
C GLN A 57 -0.20 0.95 7.23
N LYS A 58 -0.29 -0.25 7.81
CA LYS A 58 0.90 -1.07 8.14
C LYS A 58 1.68 -1.48 6.90
N PHE A 59 1.01 -1.63 5.76
CA PHE A 59 1.68 -1.86 4.48
C PHE A 59 2.44 -0.62 4.03
N MET A 60 1.82 0.56 4.09
CA MET A 60 2.44 1.81 3.68
C MET A 60 3.64 2.20 4.54
N GLU A 61 3.58 1.99 5.85
CA GLU A 61 4.73 2.21 6.74
C GLU A 61 5.92 1.33 6.35
N ARG A 62 5.68 0.03 6.12
CA ARG A 62 6.71 -0.91 5.67
C ARG A 62 7.26 -0.56 4.29
N LEU A 63 6.39 -0.20 3.35
CA LEU A 63 6.79 0.18 2.00
C LEU A 63 7.63 1.46 2.02
N SER A 64 7.18 2.48 2.76
CA SER A 64 7.92 3.73 2.93
C SER A 64 9.28 3.48 3.57
N THR A 65 9.35 2.68 4.62
CA THR A 65 10.62 2.33 5.28
C THR A 65 11.57 1.63 4.31
N SER A 66 11.07 0.68 3.52
CA SER A 66 11.86 -0.06 2.53
C SER A 66 12.41 0.87 1.43
N VAL A 67 11.56 1.75 0.89
CA VAL A 67 11.93 2.75 -0.11
C VAL A 67 12.96 3.74 0.45
N SER A 68 12.72 4.28 1.65
CA SER A 68 13.62 5.25 2.29
C SER A 68 14.97 4.65 2.63
N LEU A 69 15.03 3.42 3.14
CA LEU A 69 16.29 2.73 3.43
C LEU A 69 17.12 2.54 2.15
N HIS A 70 16.47 2.15 1.06
CA HIS A 70 17.16 1.94 -0.21
C HIS A 70 17.66 3.25 -0.84
N LEU A 71 16.85 4.31 -0.75
CA LEU A 71 17.25 5.67 -1.11
C LEU A 71 18.42 6.18 -0.27
N TRP A 72 18.38 5.96 1.05
CA TRP A 72 19.45 6.34 1.97
C TRP A 72 20.78 5.69 1.56
N ASN A 73 20.78 4.39 1.29
CA ASN A 73 22.00 3.68 0.87
C ASN A 73 22.58 4.22 -0.44
N LEU A 74 21.72 4.61 -1.39
CA LEU A 74 22.16 5.25 -2.64
C LEU A 74 22.76 6.63 -2.40
N ARG A 75 22.16 7.43 -1.50
CA ARG A 75 22.65 8.75 -1.11
C ARG A 75 23.97 8.69 -0.35
N GLU A 76 24.13 7.70 0.52
CA GLU A 76 25.37 7.50 1.26
C GLU A 76 26.52 7.15 0.31
N LEU A 77 26.28 6.29 -0.68
CA LEU A 77 27.24 6.04 -1.77
C LEU A 77 27.52 7.30 -2.59
N GLU A 78 26.49 8.07 -2.96
CA GLU A 78 26.67 9.32 -3.70
C GLU A 78 27.56 10.31 -2.94
N LEU A 79 27.30 10.51 -1.66
CA LEU A 79 28.06 11.41 -0.79
C LEU A 79 29.54 11.01 -0.73
N LEU A 80 29.80 9.72 -0.48
CA LEU A 80 31.16 9.18 -0.39
C LEU A 80 31.92 9.34 -1.71
N LEU A 81 31.26 9.03 -2.83
CA LEU A 81 31.87 9.08 -4.16
C LEU A 81 32.05 10.51 -4.70
N SER A 82 31.26 11.47 -4.21
CA SER A 82 31.32 12.88 -4.63
C SER A 82 32.25 13.72 -3.74
N GLY A 83 32.43 13.36 -2.47
CA GLY A 83 33.06 14.21 -1.46
C GLY A 83 34.56 14.03 -1.25
N ALA A 84 35.14 12.87 -1.56
CA ALA A 84 36.54 12.58 -1.23
C ALA A 84 37.30 11.97 -2.41
N THR A 85 38.45 12.56 -2.75
CA THR A 85 39.46 11.91 -3.60
C THR A 85 40.82 12.04 -2.89
N PRO A 86 41.47 10.92 -2.50
CA PRO A 86 41.06 9.53 -2.69
C PRO A 86 39.97 9.07 -1.70
N VAL A 87 39.05 8.21 -2.18
CA VAL A 87 38.01 7.57 -1.35
C VAL A 87 38.66 6.55 -0.41
N ASN A 88 38.29 6.55 0.87
CA ASN A 88 38.74 5.54 1.83
C ASN A 88 38.18 4.14 1.46
N PRO A 89 39.02 3.14 1.16
CA PRO A 89 38.55 1.81 0.74
C PRO A 89 37.73 1.08 1.80
N GLU A 90 38.04 1.26 3.08
CA GLU A 90 37.33 0.59 4.18
C GLU A 90 35.91 1.15 4.33
N GLU A 91 35.79 2.47 4.29
CA GLU A 91 34.51 3.17 4.33
C GLU A 91 33.66 2.83 3.10
N LEU A 92 34.27 2.78 1.92
CA LEU A 92 33.60 2.36 0.69
C LEU A 92 33.04 0.94 0.80
N GLU A 93 33.80 -0.04 1.29
CA GLU A 93 33.32 -1.43 1.39
C GLU A 93 32.21 -1.57 2.44
N LYS A 94 32.25 -0.79 3.52
CA LYS A 94 31.18 -0.73 4.53
C LYS A 94 29.86 -0.24 3.92
N VAL A 95 29.87 0.95 3.30
CA VAL A 95 28.67 1.55 2.67
C VAL A 95 28.18 0.67 1.52
N TRP A 96 29.11 0.11 0.75
CA TRP A 96 28.81 -0.83 -0.34
C TRP A 96 28.11 -2.10 0.14
N THR A 97 28.50 -2.63 1.30
CA THR A 97 27.87 -3.82 1.89
C THR A 97 26.45 -3.52 2.35
N ALA A 98 26.24 -2.41 3.06
CA ALA A 98 24.90 -1.95 3.44
C ALA A 98 23.98 -1.74 2.21
N PHE A 99 24.52 -1.15 1.14
CA PHE A 99 23.81 -0.99 -0.12
C PHE A 99 23.40 -2.33 -0.74
N LYS A 100 24.32 -3.31 -0.84
CA LYS A 100 24.01 -4.64 -1.39
C LYS A 100 22.91 -5.33 -0.59
N GLU A 101 22.98 -5.27 0.74
CA GLU A 101 21.98 -5.86 1.62
C GLU A 101 20.61 -5.21 1.45
N GLY A 102 20.56 -3.87 1.46
CA GLY A 102 19.34 -3.11 1.23
C GLY A 102 18.72 -3.39 -0.15
N ARG A 103 19.56 -3.41 -1.20
CA ARG A 103 19.14 -3.75 -2.56
C ARG A 103 18.54 -5.15 -2.62
N ASN A 104 19.24 -6.15 -2.08
CA ASN A 104 18.77 -7.53 -2.11
C ASN A 104 17.44 -7.67 -1.35
N LYS A 105 17.33 -7.03 -0.18
CA LYS A 105 16.09 -7.00 0.59
C LYS A 105 14.94 -6.38 -0.19
N TRP A 106 15.16 -5.24 -0.84
CA TRP A 106 14.18 -4.58 -1.69
C TRP A 106 13.64 -5.53 -2.77
N TYR A 107 14.51 -6.15 -3.56
CA TYR A 107 14.08 -7.04 -4.65
C TYR A 107 13.41 -8.33 -4.15
N MET A 108 13.78 -8.84 -2.97
CA MET A 108 13.09 -9.98 -2.34
C MET A 108 11.68 -9.62 -1.89
N ASP A 109 11.50 -8.43 -1.29
CA ASP A 109 10.20 -7.99 -0.74
C ASP A 109 9.27 -7.42 -1.84
N LEU A 110 9.80 -7.09 -3.02
CA LEU A 110 9.09 -6.41 -4.10
C LEU A 110 7.85 -7.15 -4.65
N PRO A 111 7.85 -8.48 -4.88
CA PRO A 111 6.65 -9.20 -5.32
C PRO A 111 5.52 -9.13 -4.28
N LEU A 112 5.87 -9.18 -3.00
CA LEU A 112 4.93 -9.02 -1.90
C LEU A 112 4.37 -7.59 -1.88
N HIS A 113 5.23 -6.59 -2.08
CA HIS A 113 4.80 -5.19 -2.17
C HIS A 113 3.85 -4.95 -3.35
N GLN A 114 4.13 -5.51 -4.53
CA GLN A 114 3.25 -5.42 -5.70
C GLN A 114 1.86 -6.02 -5.41
N SER A 115 1.84 -7.22 -4.82
CA SER A 115 0.60 -7.94 -4.50
C SER A 115 -0.25 -7.17 -3.49
N LYS A 116 0.38 -6.67 -2.42
CA LYS A 116 -0.29 -5.87 -1.39
C LYS A 116 -0.75 -4.51 -1.90
N ALA A 117 0.05 -3.83 -2.73
CA ALA A 117 -0.36 -2.56 -3.32
C ALA A 117 -1.63 -2.71 -4.17
N ASN A 118 -1.73 -3.79 -4.96
CA ASN A 118 -2.91 -4.05 -5.77
C ASN A 118 -4.14 -4.42 -4.94
N LEU A 119 -3.96 -5.16 -3.85
CA LEU A 119 -5.05 -5.61 -2.98
C LEU A 119 -5.56 -4.50 -2.04
N LEU A 120 -4.64 -3.83 -1.35
CA LEU A 120 -4.96 -2.94 -0.24
C LEU A 120 -5.16 -1.48 -0.68
N LEU A 121 -4.50 -1.04 -1.76
CA LEU A 121 -4.61 0.35 -2.22
C LEU A 121 -5.62 0.47 -3.36
N ALA A 122 -5.23 0.08 -4.57
CA ALA A 122 -6.09 0.13 -5.74
C ALA A 122 -5.64 -0.84 -6.84
N PRO A 123 -6.57 -1.36 -7.66
CA PRO A 123 -6.24 -2.10 -8.87
C PRO A 123 -5.30 -1.27 -9.76
N GLY A 124 -4.18 -1.88 -10.18
CA GLY A 124 -3.19 -1.20 -11.03
C GLY A 124 -2.01 -0.57 -10.28
N MET A 125 -2.06 -0.42 -8.95
CA MET A 125 -0.91 0.05 -8.17
C MET A 125 0.32 -0.86 -8.30
N LYS A 126 0.12 -2.15 -8.59
CA LYS A 126 1.21 -3.07 -8.92
C LYS A 126 2.06 -2.62 -10.12
N GLU A 127 1.45 -1.91 -11.08
CA GLU A 127 2.15 -1.47 -12.30
C GLU A 127 3.18 -0.37 -11.98
N LEU A 128 2.92 0.43 -10.95
CA LEU A 128 3.86 1.44 -10.46
C LEU A 128 5.05 0.82 -9.71
N LEU A 129 4.94 -0.44 -9.24
CA LEU A 129 6.03 -1.20 -8.63
C LEU A 129 6.58 -2.30 -9.56
N ARG A 130 6.19 -2.31 -10.83
CA ARG A 130 6.41 -3.41 -11.77
C ARG A 130 7.89 -3.75 -11.99
N THR A 131 8.18 -5.04 -12.00
CA THR A 131 9.48 -5.63 -12.34
C THR A 131 9.43 -6.37 -13.67
N GLY A 132 10.58 -6.84 -14.17
CA GLY A 132 10.70 -7.67 -15.37
C GLY A 132 11.42 -6.94 -16.49
N ASN A 133 10.80 -6.87 -17.69
CA ASN A 133 11.40 -6.29 -18.89
C ASN A 133 11.99 -4.90 -18.66
N GLU A 134 11.36 -4.08 -17.81
CA GLU A 134 11.86 -2.74 -17.50
C GLU A 134 13.15 -2.78 -16.69
N THR A 135 13.17 -3.48 -15.56
CA THR A 135 14.37 -3.59 -14.71
C THR A 135 15.52 -4.34 -15.40
N GLN A 136 15.21 -5.23 -16.34
CA GLN A 136 16.18 -6.03 -17.11
C GLN A 136 16.68 -5.33 -18.37
N ASP A 137 16.00 -4.29 -18.88
CA ASP A 137 16.43 -3.57 -20.07
C ASP A 137 17.65 -2.70 -19.76
N PRO A 138 18.85 -3.01 -20.29
CA PRO A 138 20.06 -2.23 -20.04
C PRO A 138 19.97 -0.80 -20.60
N ASN A 139 19.11 -0.58 -21.59
CA ASN A 139 18.92 0.70 -22.28
C ASN A 139 17.73 1.50 -21.73
N LEU A 140 17.17 1.11 -20.58
CA LEU A 140 16.07 1.84 -19.96
C LEU A 140 16.47 3.29 -19.64
N GLN A 141 15.79 4.26 -20.26
CA GLN A 141 16.00 5.70 -20.02
C GLN A 141 14.81 6.40 -19.36
N ASN A 142 13.59 5.93 -19.65
CA ASN A 142 12.33 6.56 -19.25
C ASN A 142 11.47 5.54 -18.50
N PRO A 143 11.79 5.28 -17.22
CA PRO A 143 11.05 4.32 -16.42
C PRO A 143 9.65 4.87 -16.12
N LYS A 144 8.67 3.97 -16.12
CA LYS A 144 7.28 4.22 -15.70
C LYS A 144 7.04 3.75 -14.27
N SER A 145 7.79 2.74 -13.82
CA SER A 145 7.67 2.17 -12.47
C SER A 145 8.77 2.68 -11.55
N LEU A 146 8.48 2.72 -10.25
CA LEU A 146 9.44 3.02 -9.19
C LEU A 146 10.62 2.02 -9.21
N ALA A 147 10.35 0.75 -9.48
CA ALA A 147 11.40 -0.26 -9.63
C ALA A 147 12.32 0.03 -10.83
N GLY A 148 11.77 0.55 -11.94
CA GLY A 148 12.56 1.05 -13.07
C GLY A 148 13.45 2.23 -12.70
N PHE A 149 12.94 3.20 -11.92
CA PHE A 149 13.75 4.30 -11.40
C PHE A 149 14.89 3.81 -10.50
N PHE A 150 14.62 2.83 -9.63
CA PHE A 150 15.67 2.20 -8.82
C PHE A 150 16.71 1.52 -9.69
N ALA A 151 16.30 0.75 -10.70
CA ALA A 151 17.22 0.06 -11.58
C ALA A 151 18.16 1.02 -12.33
N ILE A 152 17.67 2.18 -12.77
CA ILE A 152 18.53 3.20 -13.41
C ILE A 152 19.52 3.77 -12.40
N ALA A 153 19.05 4.21 -11.23
CA ALA A 153 19.90 4.81 -10.21
C ALA A 153 20.98 3.83 -9.74
N GLU A 154 20.60 2.59 -9.47
CA GLU A 154 21.51 1.51 -9.09
C GLU A 154 22.58 1.26 -10.16
N ARG A 155 22.22 1.22 -11.44
CA ARG A 155 23.18 0.99 -12.53
C ARG A 155 24.21 2.10 -12.62
N SER A 156 23.79 3.37 -12.54
CA SER A 156 24.74 4.49 -12.54
C SER A 156 25.64 4.47 -11.32
N THR A 157 25.10 4.19 -10.13
CA THR A 157 25.91 4.07 -8.90
C THR A 157 26.89 2.91 -9.01
N LEU A 158 26.45 1.74 -9.45
CA LEU A 158 27.29 0.57 -9.71
C LEU A 158 28.45 0.88 -10.66
N ARG A 159 28.18 1.61 -11.74
CA ARG A 159 29.20 1.98 -12.73
C ARG A 159 30.31 2.81 -12.08
N VAL A 160 29.93 3.84 -11.31
CA VAL A 160 30.88 4.72 -10.60
C VAL A 160 31.64 3.93 -9.53
N THR A 161 30.93 3.16 -8.69
CA THR A 161 31.53 2.36 -7.62
C THR A 161 32.53 1.35 -8.17
N ASN A 162 32.19 0.63 -9.24
CA ASN A 162 33.09 -0.34 -9.84
C ASN A 162 34.33 0.31 -10.46
N CYS A 163 34.19 1.50 -11.06
CA CYS A 163 35.32 2.29 -11.53
C CYS A 163 36.28 2.62 -10.38
N VAL A 164 35.79 3.22 -9.30
CA VAL A 164 36.62 3.57 -8.11
C VAL A 164 37.30 2.33 -7.51
N ARG A 165 36.59 1.20 -7.42
CA ARG A 165 37.14 -0.06 -6.87
C ARG A 165 38.23 -0.70 -7.73
N SER A 166 38.25 -0.45 -9.04
CA SER A 166 39.22 -1.06 -9.96
C SER A 166 40.66 -0.53 -9.80
N LYS A 167 40.88 0.51 -8.99
CA LYS A 167 42.16 1.25 -8.78
C LYS A 167 42.76 1.91 -10.03
N THR A 168 42.40 1.47 -11.23
CA THR A 168 42.88 1.98 -12.52
C THR A 168 41.91 2.96 -13.20
N CYS A 169 40.69 3.09 -12.67
CA CYS A 169 39.66 3.98 -13.20
C CYS A 169 39.39 5.12 -12.22
N GLN A 170 39.34 6.34 -12.74
CA GLN A 170 38.85 7.51 -12.02
C GLN A 170 37.52 7.95 -12.66
N PRO A 171 36.43 8.05 -11.89
CA PRO A 171 35.15 8.47 -12.44
C PRO A 171 35.25 9.94 -12.87
N THR A 172 34.65 10.26 -14.02
CA THR A 172 34.62 11.65 -14.50
C THR A 172 33.60 12.47 -13.72
N ALA A 173 33.73 13.80 -13.72
CA ALA A 173 32.69 14.67 -13.15
C ALA A 173 31.32 14.44 -13.81
N GLY A 174 31.29 14.07 -15.09
CA GLY A 174 30.08 13.69 -15.81
C GLY A 174 29.44 12.41 -15.28
N ASP A 175 30.23 11.42 -14.88
CA ASP A 175 29.73 10.19 -14.27
C ASP A 175 29.05 10.43 -12.93
N ILE A 176 29.69 11.24 -12.07
CA ILE A 176 29.15 11.63 -10.76
C ILE A 176 27.87 12.45 -10.94
N ALA A 177 27.85 13.42 -11.86
CA ALA A 177 26.67 14.21 -12.16
C ALA A 177 25.50 13.37 -12.69
N GLN A 178 25.78 12.38 -13.55
CA GLN A 178 24.76 11.46 -14.06
C GLN A 178 24.19 10.58 -12.93
N MET A 179 25.04 10.02 -12.07
CA MET A 179 24.64 9.25 -10.90
C MET A 179 23.75 10.10 -9.99
N LYS A 180 24.18 11.31 -9.61
CA LYS A 180 23.38 12.21 -8.78
C LYS A 180 22.01 12.50 -9.38
N THR A 181 21.97 12.86 -10.67
CA THR A 181 20.73 13.13 -11.41
C THR A 181 19.78 11.93 -11.38
N SER A 182 20.29 10.71 -11.51
CA SER A 182 19.47 9.51 -11.46
C SER A 182 18.86 9.27 -10.07
N ILE A 183 19.60 9.55 -8.99
CA ILE A 183 19.13 9.43 -7.61
C ILE A 183 18.09 10.51 -7.32
N ASP A 184 18.31 11.75 -7.75
CA ASP A 184 17.34 12.85 -7.61
C ASP A 184 16.01 12.54 -8.32
N ARG A 185 16.07 11.96 -9.53
CA ARG A 185 14.88 11.51 -10.26
C ARG A 185 14.15 10.39 -9.53
N LEU A 186 14.88 9.43 -8.97
CA LEU A 186 14.32 8.35 -8.18
C LEU A 186 13.63 8.88 -6.91
N GLU A 187 14.26 9.80 -6.18
CA GLU A 187 13.67 10.41 -4.98
C GLU A 187 12.36 11.14 -5.31
N THR A 188 12.35 11.92 -6.40
CA THR A 188 11.13 12.57 -6.89
C THR A 188 10.03 11.55 -7.21
N ALA A 189 10.38 10.45 -7.87
CA ALA A 189 9.43 9.39 -8.22
C ALA A 189 8.91 8.65 -6.96
N ALA A 190 9.78 8.37 -6.00
CA ALA A 190 9.44 7.73 -4.73
C ALA A 190 8.46 8.58 -3.93
N THR A 191 8.74 9.89 -3.77
CA THR A 191 7.86 10.83 -3.08
C THR A 191 6.47 10.87 -3.73
N ARG A 192 6.40 11.07 -5.05
CA ARG A 192 5.11 11.07 -5.77
C ARG A 192 4.34 9.77 -5.60
N TYR A 193 5.02 8.63 -5.64
CA TYR A 193 4.40 7.34 -5.45
C TYR A 193 3.83 7.18 -4.03
N LEU A 194 4.62 7.52 -3.00
CA LEU A 194 4.19 7.41 -1.60
C LEU A 194 3.07 8.40 -1.27
N GLU A 195 3.10 9.61 -1.81
CA GLU A 195 2.01 10.60 -1.68
C GLU A 195 0.73 10.09 -2.33
N TYR A 196 0.82 9.58 -3.57
CA TYR A 196 -0.35 9.03 -4.25
C TYR A 196 -0.95 7.84 -3.48
N ALA A 197 -0.12 6.91 -3.03
CA ALA A 197 -0.54 5.77 -2.23
C ALA A 197 -1.18 6.20 -0.89
N SER A 198 -0.60 7.19 -0.21
CA SER A 198 -1.15 7.75 1.04
C SER A 198 -2.50 8.43 0.81
N ASN A 199 -2.66 9.16 -0.29
CA ASN A 199 -3.94 9.77 -0.67
C ASN A 199 -5.04 8.72 -0.91
N LEU A 200 -4.70 7.55 -1.45
CA LEU A 200 -5.66 6.44 -1.60
C LEU A 200 -6.12 5.92 -0.24
N ILE A 201 -5.20 5.74 0.72
CA ILE A 201 -5.56 5.35 2.10
C ILE A 201 -6.42 6.42 2.76
N TYR A 202 -6.05 7.69 2.62
CA TYR A 202 -6.81 8.79 3.19
C TYR A 202 -8.26 8.81 2.69
N ARG A 203 -8.48 8.62 1.38
CA ARG A 203 -9.83 8.51 0.81
C ARG A 203 -10.63 7.34 1.43
N LYS A 204 -10.01 6.16 1.54
CA LYS A 204 -10.64 5.00 2.20
C LYS A 204 -11.02 5.29 3.66
N SER A 205 -10.22 6.09 4.37
CA SER A 205 -10.53 6.47 5.75
C SER A 205 -11.72 7.42 5.86
N ILE A 206 -11.93 8.29 4.86
CA ILE A 206 -13.10 9.17 4.78
C ILE A 206 -14.35 8.34 4.50
N ASP A 207 -14.27 7.39 3.56
CA ASP A 207 -15.40 6.53 3.18
C ASP A 207 -15.90 5.66 4.35
N LEU A 208 -15.04 5.41 5.35
CA LEU A 208 -15.38 4.67 6.57
C LEU A 208 -16.20 5.48 7.59
N GLN A 209 -16.07 6.82 7.61
CA GLN A 209 -16.75 7.70 8.58
C GLN A 209 -18.29 7.61 8.59
N PRO A 210 -18.99 7.58 7.44
CA PRO A 210 -20.45 7.45 7.45
C PRO A 210 -20.95 6.11 8.01
N LEU A 211 -20.09 5.09 8.10
CA LEU A 211 -20.46 3.79 8.68
C LEU A 211 -20.45 3.78 10.23
N THR A 212 -19.96 4.85 10.89
CA THR A 212 -19.87 4.94 12.36
C THR A 212 -20.99 5.75 13.01
N PHE A 213 -21.74 6.54 12.24
CA PHE A 213 -22.71 7.53 12.77
C PHE A 213 -24.11 7.30 12.19
N GLU A 214 -24.75 6.18 12.51
CA GLU A 214 -26.20 5.91 12.33
C GLU A 214 -26.60 4.62 13.05
#